data_AF-A0AAV5IG80-F1
#
_entry.id   AF-A0AAV5IG80-F1
#
_cell.length_a   1.000
_cell.length_b   1.000
_cell.length_c   1.000
_cell.angle_alpha   90.00
_cell.angle_beta   90.00
_cell.angle_gamma   90.00
#
_symmetry.space_group_name_H-M   'P 1'
#
loop_
_entity.id
_entity.type
_entity.pdbx_description
1 polymer ?
#
loop_
_entity_poly.entity_id
_entity_poly.type
_entity_poly.pdbx_seq_one_letter_code
_entity_poly.pdbx_strand_id
1 'polypeptide(L)'
;MAFAELLNNALDEACNGATYVHIDMLENKKGAESKMLLVEGIDGKSPTKSIGMLSYTFFMGTGKEDIVVPMIDYEKREQGWTKLVRSSEDDWNRNLETIVQWSPYLSDQDLLHQFNFIKDQGTRIVIYNLWEDDEGELELDFDIDKHDIQIRGVNRNPKNIEDAKKYHNCRHFFTYRQSLRSYASILYLQLPPNFKMVLRGKEVEHHNIVNDMMEAKQMIYKPTCVKKNIPNDSAVNVSLDFNLWLQLATVKIGFVKDASHHVDVQGFNVYHKNRLIKPFWRVRNAAGSNGRGVIGVLEANFLEPAHDKQGFERTTVLSRLEARLVAIQKDYYRAILLFFSPAAPESPQADDSPPLKKNRSSCCFLPLRTLLLPVRVNSVTPLHFRSGPQTCQLQFLLLLGNFGMLTAPPNLKFHQ
;
A
#
# COMPACT_ATOMS: atom_id res chain seq x y z
N MET A 1 -2.05 4.22 3.94
CA MET A 1 -3.26 3.37 3.97
C MET A 1 -4.42 4.02 3.22
N ALA A 2 -4.91 5.19 3.66
CA ALA A 2 -6.01 5.94 3.02
C ALA A 2 -5.94 6.01 1.48
N PHE A 3 -4.81 6.50 0.94
CA PHE A 3 -4.56 6.58 -0.49
C PHE A 3 -4.78 5.27 -1.24
N ALA A 4 -4.42 4.15 -0.61
CA ALA A 4 -4.50 2.86 -1.25
C ALA A 4 -5.95 2.38 -1.39
N GLU A 5 -6.83 2.73 -0.44
CA GLU A 5 -8.26 2.44 -0.56
C GLU A 5 -8.92 3.29 -1.65
N LEU A 6 -8.53 4.58 -1.75
CA LEU A 6 -9.02 5.44 -2.84
C LEU A 6 -8.59 4.94 -4.22
N LEU A 7 -7.33 4.48 -4.33
CA LEU A 7 -6.82 3.85 -5.55
C LEU A 7 -7.52 2.53 -5.87
N ASN A 8 -7.87 1.71 -4.86
CA ASN A 8 -8.61 0.47 -5.07
C ASN A 8 -9.97 0.77 -5.72
N ASN A 9 -10.71 1.73 -5.17
CA ASN A 9 -12.01 2.11 -5.73
C ASN A 9 -11.88 2.53 -7.21
N ALA A 10 -10.87 3.33 -7.55
CA ALA A 10 -10.65 3.73 -8.93
C ALA A 10 -10.24 2.57 -9.85
N LEU A 11 -9.42 1.63 -9.35
CA LEU A 11 -8.99 0.47 -10.12
C LEU A 11 -10.12 -0.55 -10.33
N ASP A 12 -10.97 -0.76 -9.33
CA ASP A 12 -12.13 -1.66 -9.42
C ASP A 12 -13.11 -1.18 -10.51
N GLU A 13 -13.27 0.13 -10.68
CA GLU A 13 -14.06 0.73 -11.77
C GLU A 13 -13.42 0.59 -13.17
N ALA A 14 -12.17 0.09 -13.29
CA ALA A 14 -11.56 -0.15 -14.60
C ALA A 14 -12.34 -1.17 -15.43
N CYS A 15 -13.04 -2.12 -14.78
CA CYS A 15 -13.94 -3.04 -15.46
C CYS A 15 -15.18 -2.35 -16.06
N ASN A 16 -15.57 -1.20 -15.53
CA ASN A 16 -16.68 -0.37 -15.99
C ASN A 16 -16.24 0.77 -16.92
N GLY A 17 -14.96 0.79 -17.33
CA GLY A 17 -14.42 1.74 -18.29
C GLY A 17 -13.55 2.85 -17.70
N ALA A 18 -13.22 2.79 -16.40
CA ALA A 18 -12.24 3.72 -15.82
C ALA A 18 -10.87 3.57 -16.50
N THR A 19 -10.30 4.69 -16.95
CA THR A 19 -8.99 4.71 -17.63
C THR A 19 -7.92 5.46 -16.85
N TYR A 20 -8.28 6.25 -15.83
CA TYR A 20 -7.29 6.90 -15.01
C TYR A 20 -7.80 7.27 -13.61
N VAL A 21 -6.84 7.53 -12.73
CA VAL A 21 -7.03 8.21 -11.45
C VAL A 21 -6.01 9.34 -11.30
N HIS A 22 -6.47 10.54 -10.95
CA HIS A 22 -5.65 11.72 -10.70
C HIS A 22 -5.62 12.01 -9.20
N ILE A 23 -4.44 12.22 -8.63
CA ILE A 23 -4.26 12.60 -7.22
C ILE A 23 -3.47 13.89 -7.17
N ASP A 24 -4.00 14.94 -6.53
CA ASP A 24 -3.33 16.24 -6.44
C ASP A 24 -3.63 16.95 -5.12
N MET A 25 -2.99 18.10 -4.92
CA MET A 25 -3.23 19.01 -3.80
C MET A 25 -3.90 20.29 -4.31
N LEU A 26 -4.92 20.75 -3.59
CA LEU A 26 -5.64 22.00 -3.81
C LEU A 26 -5.52 22.92 -2.60
N GLU A 27 -5.58 24.23 -2.81
CA GLU A 27 -5.61 25.21 -1.73
C GLU A 27 -7.06 25.55 -1.35
N ASN A 28 -7.34 25.55 -0.05
CA ASN A 28 -8.63 25.91 0.52
C ASN A 28 -8.81 27.43 0.54
N LYS A 29 -9.78 27.92 -0.23
CA LYS A 29 -10.06 29.36 -0.34
C LYS A 29 -10.89 29.93 0.81
N LYS A 30 -11.47 29.07 1.66
CA LYS A 30 -12.42 29.46 2.71
C LYS A 30 -11.80 29.53 4.11
N GLY A 31 -10.66 28.89 4.34
CA GLY A 31 -9.92 28.96 5.61
C GLY A 31 -8.42 28.95 5.38
N ALA A 32 -7.72 29.94 5.96
CA ALA A 32 -6.26 30.05 6.15
C ALA A 32 -5.33 29.41 5.09
N GLU A 33 -5.71 29.41 3.81
CA GLU A 33 -4.97 28.75 2.71
C GLU A 33 -4.59 27.28 3.02
N SER A 34 -5.46 26.53 3.72
CA SER A 34 -5.14 25.15 4.10
C SER A 34 -5.07 24.20 2.90
N LYS A 35 -4.17 23.21 2.93
CA LYS A 35 -4.00 22.25 1.82
C LYS A 35 -5.09 21.16 1.87
N MET A 36 -5.59 20.78 0.70
CA MET A 36 -6.62 19.76 0.49
C MET A 36 -6.10 18.72 -0.50
N LEU A 37 -6.51 17.47 -0.35
CA LEU A 37 -6.20 16.38 -1.27
C LEU A 37 -7.37 16.13 -2.24
N LEU A 38 -7.07 16.11 -3.53
CA LEU A 38 -7.97 15.81 -4.63
C LEU A 38 -7.71 14.40 -5.16
N VAL A 39 -8.74 13.58 -5.34
CA VAL A 39 -8.68 12.30 -6.07
C VAL A 39 -9.78 12.23 -7.12
N GLU A 40 -9.46 12.09 -8.40
CA GLU A 40 -10.44 12.05 -9.51
C GLU A 40 -10.34 10.74 -10.31
N GLY A 41 -11.45 10.08 -10.61
CA GLY A 41 -11.53 8.89 -11.50
C GLY A 41 -12.70 8.98 -12.47
N ILE A 42 -12.79 8.10 -13.48
CA ILE A 42 -13.92 8.00 -14.45
C ILE A 42 -14.69 6.68 -14.22
N ASP A 43 -16.01 6.70 -14.21
CA ASP A 43 -16.91 5.52 -14.22
C ASP A 43 -17.90 5.61 -15.41
N GLY A 44 -18.77 4.62 -15.66
CA GLY A 44 -19.84 4.72 -16.68
C GLY A 44 -21.11 4.04 -16.17
N LYS A 45 -22.36 4.50 -16.37
CA LYS A 45 -23.02 5.47 -17.26
C LYS A 45 -24.07 6.31 -16.49
N SER A 46 -24.49 7.48 -17.02
CA SER A 46 -25.82 8.20 -17.00
C SER A 46 -25.91 9.55 -16.20
N PRO A 47 -26.99 10.38 -16.33
CA PRO A 47 -26.93 11.85 -16.42
C PRO A 47 -27.18 12.58 -15.10
N THR A 48 -26.74 12.03 -13.98
CA THR A 48 -26.90 12.65 -12.66
C THR A 48 -25.58 13.10 -12.07
N LYS A 49 -25.64 14.12 -11.22
CA LYS A 49 -24.52 14.71 -10.49
C LYS A 49 -24.84 14.61 -9.02
N SER A 50 -24.02 13.92 -8.24
CA SER A 50 -24.22 13.70 -6.82
C SER A 50 -23.11 14.35 -6.02
N ILE A 51 -23.46 15.02 -4.93
CA ILE A 51 -22.52 15.57 -3.96
C ILE A 51 -22.87 14.96 -2.61
N GLY A 52 -21.90 14.33 -1.96
CA GLY A 52 -22.02 13.84 -0.59
C GLY A 52 -20.89 14.39 0.28
N MET A 53 -21.20 14.78 1.50
CA MET A 53 -20.21 15.28 2.45
C MET A 53 -20.19 14.42 3.72
N LEU A 54 -19.04 13.85 4.02
CA LEU A 54 -18.75 13.24 5.32
C LEU A 54 -17.83 14.20 6.08
N SER A 55 -18.31 14.73 7.20
CA SER A 55 -17.62 15.79 7.92
C SER A 55 -17.67 15.57 9.44
N TYR A 56 -16.50 15.33 10.05
CA TYR A 56 -16.37 15.17 11.50
C TYR A 56 -16.66 16.47 12.26
N THR A 57 -16.18 17.64 11.79
CA THR A 57 -16.52 18.97 12.33
C THR A 57 -18.01 19.25 12.28
N PHE A 58 -18.71 18.85 11.22
CA PHE A 58 -20.17 18.94 11.18
C PHE A 58 -20.81 18.05 12.23
N PHE A 59 -20.38 16.78 12.31
CA PHE A 59 -20.92 15.81 13.26
C PHE A 59 -20.73 16.29 14.72
N MET A 60 -19.51 16.69 15.08
CA MET A 60 -19.17 17.19 16.42
C MET A 60 -19.79 18.55 16.71
N GLY A 61 -19.76 19.48 15.74
CA GLY A 61 -20.30 20.83 15.90
C GLY A 61 -21.82 20.87 16.02
N THR A 62 -22.53 19.86 15.49
CA THR A 62 -23.99 19.74 15.61
C THR A 62 -24.43 18.76 16.71
N GLY A 63 -23.49 18.10 17.39
CA GLY A 63 -23.77 17.19 18.52
C GLY A 63 -24.65 16.00 18.15
N LYS A 64 -24.55 15.50 16.91
CA LYS A 64 -25.36 14.36 16.46
C LYS A 64 -24.89 13.06 17.11
N GLU A 65 -25.83 12.19 17.42
CA GLU A 65 -25.53 10.86 18.00
C GLU A 65 -25.28 9.80 16.91
N ASP A 66 -25.88 9.98 15.73
CA ASP A 66 -25.75 9.09 14.57
C ASP A 66 -25.02 9.75 13.38
N ILE A 67 -24.24 8.96 12.64
CA ILE A 67 -23.52 9.43 11.45
C ILE A 67 -24.54 9.84 10.38
N VAL A 68 -24.58 11.13 10.08
CA VAL A 68 -25.41 11.70 9.02
C VAL A 68 -24.52 12.21 7.89
N VAL A 69 -24.82 11.80 6.66
CA VAL A 69 -24.12 12.23 5.45
C VAL A 69 -25.07 13.09 4.61
N PRO A 70 -24.93 14.43 4.62
CA PRO A 70 -25.66 15.30 3.71
C PRO A 70 -25.34 14.95 2.27
N MET A 71 -26.38 14.72 1.45
CA MET A 71 -26.24 14.44 0.03
C MET A 71 -27.24 15.24 -0.79
N ILE A 72 -26.81 15.74 -1.95
CA ILE A 72 -27.64 16.40 -2.94
C ILE A 72 -27.37 15.82 -4.31
N ASP A 73 -28.42 15.74 -5.12
CA ASP A 73 -28.37 15.21 -6.47
C ASP A 73 -28.93 16.23 -7.48
N TYR A 74 -28.39 16.20 -8.70
CA TYR A 74 -28.86 16.94 -9.86
C TYR A 74 -29.07 15.97 -11.03
N GLU A 75 -30.04 16.26 -11.89
CA GLU A 75 -30.38 15.51 -13.10
C GLU A 75 -30.25 16.42 -14.32
N LYS A 76 -29.71 15.90 -15.43
CA LYS A 76 -29.64 16.64 -16.70
C LYS A 76 -30.97 16.55 -17.44
N ARG A 77 -31.62 17.71 -17.64
CA ARG A 77 -32.82 17.89 -18.47
C ARG A 77 -32.49 18.72 -19.72
N GLU A 78 -33.46 18.85 -20.63
CA GLU A 78 -33.29 19.61 -21.89
C GLU A 78 -32.84 21.07 -21.68
N GLN A 79 -33.20 21.67 -20.54
CA GLN A 79 -32.91 23.07 -20.19
C GLN A 79 -31.66 23.24 -19.31
N GLY A 80 -30.95 22.15 -18.97
CA GLY A 80 -29.76 22.18 -18.10
C GLY A 80 -29.86 21.23 -16.90
N TRP A 81 -29.03 21.47 -15.89
CA TRP A 81 -29.03 20.67 -14.65
C TRP A 81 -30.12 21.16 -13.69
N THR A 82 -31.00 20.24 -13.26
CA THR A 82 -32.08 20.52 -12.32
C THR A 82 -31.91 19.74 -11.03
N LYS A 83 -32.37 20.28 -9.90
CA LYS A 83 -32.36 19.58 -8.60
C LYS A 83 -33.12 18.26 -8.71
N LEU A 84 -32.50 17.17 -8.26
CA LEU A 84 -33.18 15.88 -8.10
C LEU A 84 -33.63 15.73 -6.65
N VAL A 85 -34.92 15.99 -6.41
CA VAL A 85 -35.52 15.88 -5.08
C VAL A 85 -35.91 14.42 -4.83
N ARG A 86 -35.29 13.77 -3.83
CA ARG A 86 -35.60 12.39 -3.45
C ARG A 86 -36.75 12.29 -2.45
N SER A 87 -36.72 13.15 -1.43
CA SER A 87 -37.68 13.14 -0.32
C SER A 87 -38.53 14.41 -0.34
N SER A 88 -37.94 15.54 0.03
CA SER A 88 -38.60 16.85 0.02
C SER A 88 -37.64 17.93 -0.44
N GLU A 89 -38.18 19.03 -0.96
CA GLU A 89 -37.37 20.18 -1.38
C GLU A 89 -36.69 20.85 -0.18
N ASP A 90 -37.35 20.87 0.97
CA ASP A 90 -36.78 21.37 2.23
C ASP A 90 -35.58 20.54 2.69
N ASP A 91 -35.65 19.20 2.59
CA ASP A 91 -34.52 18.33 2.90
C ASP A 91 -33.33 18.57 1.96
N TRP A 92 -33.60 18.78 0.66
CA TRP A 92 -32.57 19.07 -0.32
C TRP A 92 -31.90 20.42 -0.03
N ASN A 93 -32.69 21.48 0.25
CA ASN A 93 -32.17 22.80 0.56
C ASN A 93 -31.35 22.79 1.87
N ARG A 94 -31.83 22.09 2.91
CA ARG A 94 -31.09 21.91 4.17
C ARG A 94 -29.77 21.17 3.97
N ASN A 95 -29.75 20.15 3.11
CA ASN A 95 -28.52 19.43 2.78
C ASN A 95 -27.53 20.32 2.01
N LEU A 96 -28.01 21.12 1.05
CA LEU A 96 -27.18 22.08 0.34
C LEU A 96 -26.59 23.12 1.30
N GLU A 97 -27.42 23.74 2.16
CA GLU A 97 -26.97 24.70 3.16
C GLU A 97 -25.91 24.09 4.08
N THR A 98 -26.12 22.85 4.51
CA THR A 98 -25.16 22.11 5.33
C THR A 98 -23.84 21.89 4.59
N ILE A 99 -23.88 21.46 3.33
CA ILE A 99 -22.68 21.25 2.51
C ILE A 99 -21.94 22.59 2.32
N VAL A 100 -22.64 23.65 1.93
CA VAL A 100 -22.03 24.97 1.74
C VAL A 100 -21.46 25.52 3.05
N GLN A 101 -22.10 25.29 4.19
CA GLN A 101 -21.61 25.75 5.48
C GLN A 101 -20.31 25.05 5.87
N TRP A 102 -20.25 23.72 5.78
CA TRP A 102 -19.17 22.90 6.36
C TRP A 102 -18.12 22.41 5.37
N SER A 103 -18.34 22.56 4.06
CA SER A 103 -17.37 22.28 3.00
C SER A 103 -16.47 23.50 2.71
N PRO A 104 -15.35 23.31 1.98
CA PRO A 104 -14.47 24.42 1.56
C PRO A 104 -15.09 25.32 0.47
N TYR A 105 -16.29 25.01 -0.03
CA TYR A 105 -16.97 25.77 -1.08
C TYR A 105 -17.97 26.76 -0.49
N LEU A 106 -18.09 27.95 -1.10
CA LEU A 106 -18.87 29.06 -0.56
C LEU A 106 -20.30 29.11 -1.11
N SER A 107 -20.56 28.46 -2.24
CA SER A 107 -21.84 28.53 -2.94
C SER A 107 -22.19 27.23 -3.68
N ASP A 108 -23.45 27.10 -4.10
CA ASP A 108 -23.88 26.01 -4.98
C ASP A 108 -23.18 26.07 -6.35
N GLN A 109 -22.89 27.28 -6.85
CA GLN A 109 -22.14 27.51 -8.08
C GLN A 109 -20.72 26.96 -7.96
N ASP A 110 -20.03 27.21 -6.83
CA ASP A 110 -18.68 26.67 -6.60
C ASP A 110 -18.65 25.15 -6.55
N LEU A 111 -19.68 24.54 -5.96
CA LEU A 111 -19.89 23.09 -5.94
C LEU A 111 -20.14 22.56 -7.37
N LEU A 112 -21.02 23.22 -8.13
CA LEU A 112 -21.30 22.86 -9.52
C LEU A 112 -20.07 23.01 -10.43
N HIS A 113 -19.24 24.03 -10.18
CA HIS A 113 -17.98 24.23 -10.85
C HIS A 113 -17.00 23.07 -10.64
N GLN A 114 -17.07 22.35 -9.53
CA GLN A 114 -16.22 21.17 -9.32
C GLN A 114 -16.47 20.06 -10.35
N PHE A 115 -17.70 19.96 -10.86
CA PHE A 115 -18.02 18.99 -11.91
C PHE A 115 -17.44 19.37 -13.28
N ASN A 116 -16.99 20.61 -13.50
CA ASN A 116 -16.37 21.00 -14.78
C ASN A 116 -14.99 20.35 -14.98
N PHE A 117 -14.37 19.88 -13.89
CA PHE A 117 -13.11 19.14 -13.93
C PHE A 117 -13.31 17.65 -14.22
N ILE A 118 -14.53 17.16 -13.99
CA ILE A 118 -14.95 15.83 -14.41
C ILE A 118 -15.38 15.94 -15.87
N LYS A 119 -14.93 15.01 -16.72
CA LYS A 119 -15.33 14.97 -18.14
C LYS A 119 -16.78 14.46 -18.23
N ASP A 120 -17.04 13.49 -19.08
CA ASP A 120 -18.38 12.95 -19.23
C ASP A 120 -18.85 12.23 -17.96
N GLN A 121 -17.96 11.52 -17.27
CA GLN A 121 -18.25 10.72 -16.09
C GLN A 121 -17.05 10.67 -15.14
N GLY A 122 -17.30 10.35 -13.86
CA GLY A 122 -16.25 10.25 -12.87
C GLY A 122 -16.60 10.67 -11.46
N THR A 123 -15.70 10.32 -10.55
CA THR A 123 -15.76 10.64 -9.13
C THR A 123 -14.60 11.53 -8.76
N ARG A 124 -14.87 12.69 -8.16
CA ARG A 124 -13.93 13.64 -7.59
C ARG A 124 -14.09 13.66 -6.07
N ILE A 125 -13.02 13.35 -5.36
CA ILE A 125 -12.96 13.26 -3.91
C ILE A 125 -12.08 14.39 -3.41
N VAL A 126 -12.58 15.19 -2.49
CA VAL A 126 -11.82 16.27 -1.85
C VAL A 126 -11.75 16.01 -0.35
N ILE A 127 -10.54 15.82 0.16
CA ILE A 127 -10.23 15.63 1.57
C ILE A 127 -9.55 16.91 2.06
N TYR A 128 -10.06 17.51 3.12
CA TYR A 128 -9.57 18.78 3.67
C TYR A 128 -9.48 18.68 5.19
N ASN A 129 -8.85 19.69 5.83
CA ASN A 129 -8.41 19.61 7.23
C ASN A 129 -7.55 18.35 7.44
N LEU A 130 -6.44 18.31 6.70
CA LEU A 130 -5.47 17.24 6.81
C LEU A 130 -4.84 17.22 8.20
N TRP A 131 -4.37 16.06 8.63
CA TRP A 131 -3.80 15.89 9.96
C TRP A 131 -2.52 16.72 10.11
N GLU A 132 -2.42 17.42 11.24
CA GLU A 132 -1.28 18.21 11.70
C GLU A 132 -0.72 17.56 12.97
N ASP A 133 0.60 17.62 13.15
CA ASP A 133 1.26 17.19 14.38
C ASP A 133 1.10 18.20 15.52
N ASP A 134 1.69 17.90 16.68
CA ASP A 134 1.62 18.76 17.87
C ASP A 134 2.30 20.13 17.63
N GLU A 135 3.16 20.22 16.62
CA GLU A 135 3.82 21.44 16.17
C GLU A 135 2.99 22.23 15.14
N GLY A 136 1.83 21.71 14.71
CA GLY A 136 0.95 22.34 13.71
C GLY A 136 1.40 22.13 12.26
N GLU A 137 2.32 21.20 12.02
CA GLU A 137 2.83 20.88 10.69
C GLU A 137 2.08 19.67 10.10
N LEU A 138 1.76 19.73 8.80
CA LEU A 138 1.09 18.64 8.10
C LEU A 138 1.95 17.37 8.08
N GLU A 139 1.35 16.20 8.32
CA GLU A 139 2.03 14.90 8.12
C GLU A 139 2.50 14.71 6.67
N LEU A 140 1.72 15.25 5.73
CA LEU A 140 1.99 15.16 4.30
C LEU A 140 2.79 16.37 3.81
N ASP A 141 3.92 16.08 3.19
CA ASP A 141 4.78 17.04 2.50
C ASP A 141 4.41 17.12 1.02
N PHE A 142 4.08 18.32 0.57
CA PHE A 142 3.71 18.64 -0.82
C PHE A 142 4.75 19.51 -1.54
N ASP A 143 5.78 19.96 -0.81
CA ASP A 143 6.62 21.08 -1.24
C ASP A 143 8.00 20.60 -1.71
N ILE A 144 8.51 19.51 -1.11
CA ILE A 144 9.87 19.01 -1.38
C ILE A 144 10.02 18.43 -2.78
N ASP A 145 9.04 17.65 -3.22
CA ASP A 145 8.94 17.19 -4.60
C ASP A 145 7.58 17.58 -5.14
N LYS A 146 7.58 18.51 -6.10
CA LYS A 146 6.36 19.02 -6.72
C LYS A 146 5.52 17.93 -7.39
N HIS A 147 6.12 16.80 -7.75
CA HIS A 147 5.46 15.67 -8.41
C HIS A 147 5.23 14.48 -7.47
N ASP A 148 5.42 14.62 -6.16
CA ASP A 148 5.21 13.54 -5.20
C ASP A 148 4.46 14.07 -3.96
N ILE A 149 3.93 13.14 -3.17
CA ILE A 149 3.41 13.42 -1.84
C ILE A 149 4.21 12.53 -0.89
N GLN A 150 4.91 13.14 0.07
CA GLN A 150 5.79 12.41 0.98
C GLN A 150 5.30 12.49 2.42
N ILE A 151 5.65 11.52 3.24
CA ILE A 151 5.37 11.55 4.68
C ILE A 151 6.54 12.26 5.40
N ARG A 152 6.22 13.17 6.31
CA ARG A 152 7.19 13.84 7.20
C ARG A 152 7.58 12.96 8.40
N GLY A 153 8.68 13.30 9.07
CA GLY A 153 9.12 12.64 10.30
C GLY A 153 9.96 11.37 10.13
N VAL A 154 9.88 10.45 11.10
CA VAL A 154 10.83 9.33 11.33
C VAL A 154 10.95 8.36 10.15
N ASN A 155 9.92 8.26 9.31
CA ASN A 155 9.94 7.42 8.11
C ASN A 155 10.85 7.96 7.00
N ARG A 156 11.29 9.22 7.10
CA ARG A 156 12.19 9.86 6.14
C ARG A 156 13.64 9.67 6.55
N ASN A 157 14.27 8.64 6.01
CA ASN A 157 15.67 8.36 6.26
C ASN A 157 16.55 8.95 5.12
N PRO A 158 17.45 9.91 5.40
CA PRO A 158 18.30 10.51 4.36
C PRO A 158 19.19 9.48 3.67
N LYS A 159 19.63 8.44 4.40
CA LYS A 159 20.43 7.35 3.81
C LYS A 159 19.63 6.58 2.76
N ASN A 160 18.36 6.30 3.02
CA ASN A 160 17.49 5.62 2.05
C ASN A 160 17.32 6.47 0.79
N ILE A 161 17.28 7.80 0.90
CA ILE A 161 17.18 8.71 -0.25
C ILE A 161 18.46 8.65 -1.10
N GLU A 162 19.63 8.64 -0.47
CA GLU A 162 20.92 8.50 -1.16
C GLU A 162 21.06 7.12 -1.81
N ASP A 163 20.75 6.06 -1.06
CA ASP A 163 20.79 4.68 -1.54
C ASP A 163 19.81 4.46 -2.70
N ALA A 164 18.63 5.09 -2.68
CA ALA A 164 17.67 5.03 -3.77
C ALA A 164 18.16 5.72 -5.06
N LYS A 165 19.04 6.73 -4.95
CA LYS A 165 19.70 7.35 -6.12
C LYS A 165 20.83 6.47 -6.66
N LYS A 166 21.52 5.76 -5.77
CA LYS A 166 22.66 4.92 -6.11
C LYS A 166 22.26 3.55 -6.68
N TYR A 167 21.20 2.94 -6.13
CA TYR A 167 20.76 1.58 -6.44
C TYR A 167 19.35 1.60 -7.05
N HIS A 168 19.30 1.68 -8.38
CA HIS A 168 18.06 1.87 -9.12
C HIS A 168 17.05 0.72 -8.91
N ASN A 169 17.51 -0.54 -8.93
CA ASN A 169 16.65 -1.72 -8.78
C ASN A 169 16.19 -1.91 -7.32
N CYS A 170 16.84 -1.24 -6.36
CA CYS A 170 16.45 -1.22 -4.96
C CYS A 170 15.63 0.02 -4.58
N ARG A 171 15.39 0.96 -5.49
CA ARG A 171 14.73 2.24 -5.21
C ARG A 171 13.43 2.05 -4.42
N HIS A 172 12.54 1.19 -4.92
CA HIS A 172 11.25 0.92 -4.30
C HIS A 172 11.37 0.40 -2.86
N PHE A 173 12.39 -0.43 -2.56
CA PHE A 173 12.65 -0.91 -1.20
C PHE A 173 12.97 0.24 -0.23
N PHE A 174 13.73 1.23 -0.69
CA PHE A 174 14.16 2.35 0.14
C PHE A 174 13.08 3.42 0.31
N THR A 175 12.27 3.66 -0.73
CA THR A 175 11.38 4.84 -0.77
C THR A 175 9.91 4.56 -0.53
N TYR A 176 9.43 3.30 -0.59
CA TYR A 176 7.98 3.03 -0.50
C TYR A 176 7.31 3.50 0.80
N ARG A 177 8.05 3.62 1.91
CA ARG A 177 7.50 4.10 3.18
C ARG A 177 7.33 5.61 3.24
N GLN A 178 8.08 6.36 2.43
CA GLN A 178 8.12 7.81 2.49
C GLN A 178 7.48 8.47 1.26
N SER A 179 7.50 7.83 0.10
CA SER A 179 7.05 8.39 -1.19
C SER A 179 5.78 7.69 -1.65
N LEU A 180 4.71 8.46 -1.82
CA LEU A 180 3.45 7.93 -2.35
C LEU A 180 3.63 7.44 -3.78
N ARG A 181 4.40 8.16 -4.62
CA ARG A 181 4.72 7.73 -5.99
C ARG A 181 5.38 6.35 -6.01
N SER A 182 6.37 6.14 -5.14
CA SER A 182 7.08 4.86 -5.02
C SER A 182 6.20 3.74 -4.46
N TYR A 183 5.21 4.07 -3.65
CA TYR A 183 4.27 3.08 -3.12
C TYR A 183 3.19 2.71 -4.16
N ALA A 184 2.65 3.72 -4.84
CA ALA A 184 1.63 3.56 -5.88
C ALA A 184 2.15 2.72 -7.07
N SER A 185 3.42 2.89 -7.46
CA SER A 185 4.03 2.14 -8.58
C SER A 185 4.06 0.63 -8.37
N ILE A 186 4.09 0.16 -7.13
CA ILE A 186 4.17 -1.27 -6.78
C ILE A 186 2.88 -1.80 -6.14
N LEU A 187 1.87 -0.93 -6.00
CA LEU A 187 0.66 -1.19 -5.22
C LEU A 187 -0.15 -2.36 -5.77
N TYR A 188 -0.11 -2.51 -7.09
CA TYR A 188 -0.79 -3.58 -7.81
C TYR A 188 0.23 -4.52 -8.43
N LEU A 189 -0.12 -5.80 -8.59
CA LEU A 189 0.76 -6.75 -9.26
C LEU A 189 0.78 -6.46 -10.78
N GLN A 190 -0.37 -6.14 -11.34
CA GLN A 190 -0.59 -5.74 -12.73
C GLN A 190 -1.62 -4.61 -12.80
N LEU A 191 -1.40 -3.64 -13.68
CA LEU A 191 -2.42 -2.65 -14.03
C LEU A 191 -3.17 -3.09 -15.30
N PRO A 192 -4.47 -2.78 -15.40
CA PRO A 192 -5.20 -2.87 -16.66
C PRO A 192 -4.47 -2.08 -17.77
N PRO A 193 -4.46 -2.57 -19.02
CA PRO A 193 -3.61 -2.04 -20.10
C PRO A 193 -3.88 -0.57 -20.48
N ASN A 194 -5.03 -0.02 -20.08
CA ASN A 194 -5.42 1.36 -20.35
C ASN A 194 -5.60 2.21 -19.08
N PHE A 195 -5.25 1.67 -17.90
CA PHE A 195 -5.41 2.36 -16.64
C PHE A 195 -4.14 3.13 -16.28
N LYS A 196 -4.29 4.40 -15.93
CA LYS A 196 -3.18 5.29 -15.57
C LYS A 196 -3.37 5.92 -14.20
N MET A 197 -2.32 5.92 -13.41
CA MET A 197 -2.28 6.69 -12.16
C MET A 197 -1.48 7.97 -12.42
N VAL A 198 -2.05 9.13 -12.10
CA VAL A 198 -1.36 10.42 -12.21
C VAL A 198 -1.32 11.04 -10.83
N LEU A 199 -0.12 11.39 -10.38
CA LEU A 199 0.11 12.03 -9.09
C LEU A 199 0.73 13.40 -9.33
N ARG A 200 0.15 14.47 -8.78
CA ARG A 200 0.67 15.84 -8.85
C ARG A 200 1.03 16.24 -10.30
N GLY A 201 0.10 15.99 -11.23
CA GLY A 201 0.26 16.28 -12.66
C GLY A 201 1.22 15.38 -13.45
N LYS A 202 1.85 14.36 -12.83
CA LYS A 202 2.79 13.44 -13.52
C LYS A 202 2.38 11.98 -13.37
N GLU A 203 2.31 11.27 -14.51
CA GLU A 203 2.00 9.83 -14.57
C GLU A 203 2.95 9.01 -13.68
N VAL A 204 2.40 8.07 -12.91
CA VAL A 204 3.11 7.13 -12.06
C VAL A 204 3.42 5.90 -12.90
N GLU A 205 4.71 5.69 -13.16
CA GLU A 205 5.18 4.51 -13.88
C GLU A 205 4.98 3.26 -13.03
N HIS A 206 4.21 2.31 -13.57
CA HIS A 206 3.99 1.01 -12.93
C HIS A 206 5.28 0.19 -12.89
N HIS A 207 5.59 -0.40 -11.74
CA HIS A 207 6.80 -1.18 -11.57
C HIS A 207 6.51 -2.60 -11.08
N ASN A 208 6.93 -3.58 -11.86
CA ASN A 208 6.88 -4.98 -11.45
C ASN A 208 8.19 -5.37 -10.77
N ILE A 209 8.14 -5.67 -9.47
CA ILE A 209 9.31 -6.07 -8.66
C ILE A 209 10.06 -7.29 -9.24
N VAL A 210 9.39 -8.16 -9.99
CA VAL A 210 10.04 -9.29 -10.66
C VAL A 210 11.12 -8.81 -11.64
N ASN A 211 10.97 -7.60 -12.21
CA ASN A 211 11.96 -7.01 -13.13
C ASN A 211 13.27 -6.62 -12.42
N ASP A 212 13.26 -6.44 -11.10
CA ASP A 212 14.45 -6.15 -10.31
C ASP A 212 15.26 -7.42 -10.00
N MET A 213 14.70 -8.60 -10.30
CA MET A 213 15.30 -9.89 -10.00
C MET A 213 16.31 -10.34 -11.07
N MET A 214 17.37 -11.00 -10.62
CA MET A 214 18.25 -11.88 -11.37
C MET A 214 18.17 -13.30 -10.79
N GLU A 215 18.48 -14.31 -11.60
CA GLU A 215 18.41 -15.73 -11.21
C GLU A 215 17.04 -16.12 -10.63
N ALA A 216 15.97 -15.59 -11.22
CA ALA A 216 14.61 -15.79 -10.73
C ALA A 216 14.17 -17.25 -10.86
N LYS A 217 13.70 -17.82 -9.75
CA LYS A 217 13.09 -19.16 -9.71
C LYS A 217 11.62 -19.05 -9.34
N GLN A 218 10.82 -19.89 -9.97
CA GLN A 218 9.39 -20.00 -9.69
C GLN A 218 9.12 -21.30 -8.92
N MET A 219 8.32 -21.21 -7.87
CA MET A 219 7.91 -22.34 -7.04
C MET A 219 6.41 -22.27 -6.81
N ILE A 220 5.76 -23.43 -6.73
CA ILE A 220 4.33 -23.51 -6.41
C ILE A 220 4.21 -23.88 -4.92
N TYR A 221 3.50 -23.06 -4.17
CA TYR A 221 3.06 -23.36 -2.82
C TYR A 221 1.62 -23.84 -2.85
N LYS A 222 1.38 -24.99 -2.21
CA LYS A 222 0.05 -25.54 -2.02
C LYS A 222 -0.30 -25.46 -0.52
N PRO A 223 -1.29 -24.63 -0.13
CA PRO A 223 -1.74 -24.57 1.25
C PRO A 223 -2.30 -25.93 1.70
N THR A 224 -1.89 -26.39 2.88
CA THR A 224 -2.44 -27.60 3.50
C THR A 224 -3.52 -27.20 4.50
N CYS A 225 -4.74 -27.72 4.34
CA CYS A 225 -5.83 -27.43 5.27
C CYS A 225 -5.57 -27.98 6.69
N VAL A 226 -6.23 -27.39 7.69
CA VAL A 226 -6.31 -27.90 9.06
C VAL A 226 -7.66 -28.59 9.20
N LYS A 227 -7.67 -29.92 9.37
CA LYS A 227 -8.85 -30.60 9.90
C LYS A 227 -9.06 -30.09 11.33
N LYS A 228 -9.98 -29.15 11.54
CA LYS A 228 -10.48 -28.89 12.90
C LYS A 228 -11.29 -30.13 13.28
N ASN A 229 -11.01 -30.72 14.44
CA ASN A 229 -11.88 -31.73 15.05
C ASN A 229 -13.20 -31.05 15.46
N ILE A 230 -14.09 -30.83 14.50
CA ILE A 230 -15.47 -30.40 14.72
C ILE A 230 -16.34 -31.64 14.48
N PRO A 231 -17.34 -31.93 15.35
CA PRO A 231 -18.21 -33.08 15.18
C PRO A 231 -18.86 -33.08 13.79
N ASN A 232 -19.00 -34.28 13.22
CA ASN A 232 -19.45 -34.55 11.86
C ASN A 232 -20.76 -33.84 11.50
N ASP A 233 -20.67 -32.71 10.81
CA ASP A 233 -21.73 -32.23 9.91
C ASP A 233 -21.12 -31.98 8.53
N SER A 234 -21.47 -32.85 7.59
CA SER A 234 -20.56 -33.35 6.55
C SER A 234 -20.65 -32.66 5.19
N ALA A 235 -21.40 -31.56 5.05
CA ALA A 235 -21.58 -30.89 3.75
C ALA A 235 -20.78 -29.58 3.62
N VAL A 236 -20.64 -28.81 4.71
CA VAL A 236 -19.98 -27.48 4.68
C VAL A 236 -18.46 -27.60 4.77
N ASN A 237 -17.95 -28.57 5.54
CA ASN A 237 -16.51 -28.76 5.73
C ASN A 237 -15.80 -29.28 4.47
N VAL A 238 -16.50 -30.08 3.65
CA VAL A 238 -15.94 -30.64 2.40
C VAL A 238 -15.77 -29.55 1.33
N SER A 239 -16.68 -28.56 1.26
CA SER A 239 -16.59 -27.49 0.27
C SER A 239 -15.48 -26.47 0.61
N LEU A 240 -15.25 -26.21 1.90
CA LEU A 240 -14.17 -25.32 2.36
C LEU A 240 -12.78 -25.92 2.09
N ASP A 241 -12.62 -27.22 2.33
CA ASP A 241 -11.39 -27.98 2.06
C ASP A 241 -11.04 -28.01 0.57
N PHE A 242 -12.06 -28.15 -0.31
CA PHE A 242 -11.86 -28.16 -1.76
C PHE A 242 -11.50 -26.77 -2.32
N ASN A 243 -12.17 -25.71 -1.82
CA ASN A 243 -11.94 -24.33 -2.26
C ASN A 243 -10.56 -23.78 -1.88
N LEU A 244 -9.96 -24.26 -0.77
CA LEU A 244 -8.59 -23.91 -0.39
C LEU A 244 -7.54 -24.72 -1.15
N TRP A 245 -7.81 -26.00 -1.43
CA TRP A 245 -6.91 -26.90 -2.18
C TRP A 245 -6.67 -26.45 -3.63
N LEU A 246 -7.64 -25.74 -4.22
CA LEU A 246 -7.54 -25.16 -5.56
C LEU A 246 -6.72 -23.85 -5.62
N GLN A 247 -6.39 -23.25 -4.47
CA GLN A 247 -5.67 -21.98 -4.43
C GLN A 247 -4.16 -22.19 -4.33
N LEU A 248 -3.56 -22.52 -5.48
CA LEU A 248 -2.11 -22.56 -5.65
C LEU A 248 -1.55 -21.13 -5.60
N ALA A 249 -0.51 -20.91 -4.79
CA ALA A 249 0.25 -19.67 -4.83
C ALA A 249 1.56 -19.87 -5.56
N THR A 250 1.78 -19.04 -6.58
CA THR A 250 3.06 -18.97 -7.27
C THR A 250 3.98 -18.04 -6.51
N VAL A 251 5.11 -18.57 -6.03
CA VAL A 251 6.19 -17.81 -5.40
C VAL A 251 7.30 -17.64 -6.41
N LYS A 252 7.62 -16.40 -6.76
CA LYS A 252 8.82 -16.04 -7.52
C LYS A 252 9.87 -15.51 -6.55
N ILE A 253 11.08 -16.03 -6.63
CA ILE A 253 12.19 -15.62 -5.76
C ILE A 253 13.44 -15.39 -6.60
N GLY A 254 14.18 -14.33 -6.30
CA GLY A 254 15.37 -13.93 -7.04
C GLY A 254 16.34 -13.13 -6.17
N PHE A 255 17.55 -12.93 -6.66
CA PHE A 255 18.44 -11.89 -6.15
C PHE A 255 18.09 -10.56 -6.80
N VAL A 256 18.16 -9.46 -6.06
CA VAL A 256 18.08 -8.13 -6.68
C VAL A 256 19.31 -7.89 -7.53
N LYS A 257 19.16 -7.26 -8.69
CA LYS A 257 20.26 -6.95 -9.61
C LYS A 257 21.40 -6.15 -8.95
N ASP A 258 21.05 -5.29 -7.99
CA ASP A 258 22.03 -4.49 -7.23
C ASP A 258 22.67 -5.26 -6.06
N ALA A 259 22.42 -6.58 -5.92
CA ALA A 259 22.94 -7.40 -4.82
C ALA A 259 24.47 -7.47 -4.80
N SER A 260 25.13 -7.26 -5.94
CA SER A 260 26.60 -7.17 -6.07
C SER A 260 27.21 -6.08 -5.17
N HIS A 261 26.43 -5.05 -4.82
CA HIS A 261 26.84 -3.98 -3.93
C HIS A 261 26.60 -4.27 -2.44
N HIS A 262 26.24 -5.51 -2.08
CA HIS A 262 25.96 -5.95 -0.70
C HIS A 262 24.87 -5.12 0.01
N VAL A 263 23.90 -4.64 -0.75
CA VAL A 263 22.77 -3.87 -0.24
C VAL A 263 21.92 -4.75 0.69
N ASP A 264 21.54 -4.23 1.87
CA ASP A 264 20.69 -4.96 2.83
C ASP A 264 19.20 -4.89 2.45
N VAL A 265 18.90 -5.29 1.22
CA VAL A 265 17.53 -5.44 0.70
C VAL A 265 17.14 -6.89 0.81
N GLN A 266 15.99 -7.17 1.42
CA GLN A 266 15.44 -8.52 1.49
C GLN A 266 13.95 -8.51 1.81
N GLY A 267 13.25 -9.57 1.40
CA GLY A 267 11.88 -9.84 1.81
C GLY A 267 10.95 -10.21 0.67
N PHE A 268 9.71 -10.55 1.04
CA PHE A 268 8.68 -10.97 0.10
C PHE A 268 7.61 -9.88 -0.06
N ASN A 269 7.31 -9.50 -1.30
CA ASN A 269 6.15 -8.69 -1.63
C ASN A 269 4.95 -9.62 -1.79
N VAL A 270 3.99 -9.51 -0.85
CA VAL A 270 2.82 -10.37 -0.79
C VAL A 270 1.60 -9.61 -1.28
N TYR A 271 1.02 -10.08 -2.37
CA TYR A 271 -0.21 -9.55 -2.96
C TYR A 271 -1.40 -10.43 -2.58
N HIS A 272 -2.60 -9.86 -2.62
CA HIS A 272 -3.87 -10.55 -2.49
C HIS A 272 -4.85 -9.91 -3.49
N LYS A 273 -5.39 -10.70 -4.42
CA LYS A 273 -6.28 -10.25 -5.49
C LYS A 273 -5.70 -9.02 -6.21
N ASN A 274 -4.51 -9.17 -6.77
CA ASN A 274 -3.76 -8.09 -7.43
C ASN A 274 -3.32 -6.91 -6.52
N ARG A 275 -3.63 -6.87 -5.22
CA ARG A 275 -3.32 -5.75 -4.30
C ARG A 275 -2.19 -6.07 -3.31
N LEU A 276 -1.19 -5.20 -3.19
CA LEU A 276 -0.05 -5.37 -2.29
C LEU A 276 -0.45 -5.26 -0.81
N ILE A 277 -0.39 -6.35 -0.05
CA ILE A 277 -0.74 -6.36 1.38
C ILE A 277 0.51 -6.16 2.24
N LYS A 278 1.59 -6.87 1.94
CA LYS A 278 2.85 -6.77 2.68
C LYS A 278 4.04 -6.47 1.76
N PRO A 279 4.52 -5.21 1.69
CA PRO A 279 5.75 -4.87 0.99
C PRO A 279 6.97 -5.40 1.74
N PHE A 280 7.90 -6.02 1.00
CA PHE A 280 9.20 -6.48 1.50
C PHE A 280 9.16 -7.17 2.86
N TRP A 281 8.21 -8.09 3.04
CA TRP A 281 8.03 -8.83 4.29
C TRP A 281 9.25 -9.68 4.59
N ARG A 282 9.98 -9.27 5.63
CA ARG A 282 11.16 -9.97 6.11
C ARG A 282 10.73 -11.16 6.98
N VAL A 283 10.64 -12.33 6.35
CA VAL A 283 10.28 -13.60 7.01
C VAL A 283 11.42 -14.18 7.86
N ARG A 284 12.65 -13.69 7.68
CA ARG A 284 13.81 -14.15 8.43
C ARG A 284 14.72 -12.98 8.83
N ASN A 285 15.02 -12.91 10.13
CA ASN A 285 16.09 -12.06 10.67
C ASN A 285 17.30 -12.93 10.98
N ALA A 286 18.13 -13.21 9.98
CA ALA A 286 19.40 -13.90 10.22
C ALA A 286 20.43 -12.90 10.76
N ALA A 287 21.19 -13.29 11.79
CA ALA A 287 22.41 -12.59 12.17
C ALA A 287 23.45 -12.75 11.04
N GLY A 288 23.93 -11.64 10.46
CA GLY A 288 24.91 -11.61 9.38
C GLY A 288 24.35 -11.30 7.98
N SER A 289 25.09 -11.66 6.93
CA SER A 289 24.75 -11.39 5.52
C SER A 289 23.81 -12.41 4.87
N ASN A 290 23.40 -13.44 5.62
CA ASN A 290 22.61 -14.55 5.10
C ASN A 290 21.21 -14.11 4.62
N GLY A 291 20.98 -14.21 3.32
CA GLY A 291 19.71 -13.82 2.68
C GLY A 291 19.65 -12.37 2.20
N ARG A 292 20.75 -11.60 2.34
CA ARG A 292 20.83 -10.25 1.75
C ARG A 292 20.73 -10.31 0.24
N GLY A 293 20.01 -9.35 -0.33
CA GLY A 293 19.72 -9.26 -1.75
C GLY A 293 18.59 -10.18 -2.22
N VAL A 294 18.05 -11.09 -1.39
CA VAL A 294 16.99 -12.00 -1.83
C VAL A 294 15.62 -11.33 -1.70
N ILE A 295 14.95 -11.15 -2.83
CA ILE A 295 13.58 -10.63 -2.92
C ILE A 295 12.65 -11.69 -3.49
N GLY A 296 11.40 -11.68 -3.04
CA GLY A 296 10.37 -12.56 -3.57
C GLY A 296 9.06 -11.83 -3.83
N VAL A 297 8.25 -12.39 -4.69
CA VAL A 297 6.90 -11.93 -5.03
C VAL A 297 5.97 -13.14 -5.00
N LEU A 298 4.84 -13.01 -4.30
CA LEU A 298 3.78 -14.00 -4.35
C LEU A 298 2.40 -13.36 -4.25
N GLU A 299 1.41 -14.02 -4.83
CA GLU A 299 0.00 -13.72 -4.62
C GLU A 299 -0.61 -14.80 -3.72
N ALA A 300 -1.15 -14.40 -2.57
CA ALA A 300 -1.67 -15.26 -1.51
C ALA A 300 -3.18 -15.04 -1.32
N ASN A 301 -3.96 -15.47 -2.32
CA ASN A 301 -5.43 -15.33 -2.33
C ASN A 301 -6.14 -16.17 -1.26
N PHE A 302 -5.45 -17.18 -0.73
CA PHE A 302 -5.95 -18.08 0.32
C PHE A 302 -5.84 -17.49 1.73
N LEU A 303 -5.23 -16.31 1.88
CA LEU A 303 -5.15 -15.59 3.15
C LEU A 303 -6.16 -14.44 3.18
N GLU A 304 -6.66 -14.15 4.37
CA GLU A 304 -7.54 -13.01 4.60
C GLU A 304 -6.72 -11.80 5.08
N PRO A 305 -6.75 -10.67 4.35
CA PRO A 305 -6.14 -9.43 4.82
C PRO A 305 -6.78 -8.96 6.14
N ALA A 306 -5.99 -8.34 7.01
CA ALA A 306 -6.49 -7.66 8.19
C ALA A 306 -7.36 -6.45 7.81
N HIS A 307 -8.09 -5.89 8.77
CA HIS A 307 -8.99 -4.75 8.56
C HIS A 307 -8.34 -3.57 7.82
N ASP A 308 -7.07 -3.29 8.11
CA ASP A 308 -6.30 -2.19 7.51
C ASP A 308 -5.68 -2.50 6.13
N LYS A 309 -5.79 -3.75 5.68
CA LYS A 309 -5.13 -4.31 4.49
C LYS A 309 -3.61 -4.03 4.42
N GLN A 310 -2.95 -3.81 5.56
CA GLN A 310 -1.49 -3.71 5.69
C GLN A 310 -0.85 -5.00 6.25
N GLY A 311 -1.69 -5.98 6.56
CA GLY A 311 -1.29 -7.27 7.07
C GLY A 311 -2.31 -8.35 6.75
N PHE A 312 -2.06 -9.54 7.26
CA PHE A 312 -2.99 -10.66 7.20
C PHE A 312 -3.43 -11.00 8.62
N GLU A 313 -4.62 -11.57 8.74
CA GLU A 313 -5.08 -12.12 10.01
C GLU A 313 -4.11 -13.17 10.54
N ARG A 314 -3.90 -13.18 11.86
CA ARG A 314 -2.99 -14.13 12.52
C ARG A 314 -3.62 -15.51 12.59
N THR A 315 -3.46 -16.27 11.51
CA THR A 315 -3.97 -17.63 11.37
C THR A 315 -2.83 -18.66 11.33
N THR A 316 -3.15 -19.92 11.62
CA THR A 316 -2.20 -21.04 11.47
C THR A 316 -1.75 -21.23 10.03
N VAL A 317 -2.60 -20.88 9.06
CA VAL A 317 -2.28 -20.89 7.63
C VAL A 317 -1.19 -19.87 7.31
N LEU A 318 -1.29 -18.64 7.85
CA LEU A 318 -0.26 -17.62 7.72
C LEU A 318 1.08 -18.10 8.31
N SER A 319 1.08 -18.67 9.52
CA SER A 319 2.31 -19.19 10.15
C SER A 319 2.96 -20.30 9.33
N ARG A 320 2.16 -21.18 8.69
CA ARG A 320 2.67 -22.23 7.79
C ARG A 320 3.27 -21.65 6.52
N LEU A 321 2.64 -20.63 5.93
CA LEU A 321 3.20 -19.92 4.78
C LEU A 321 4.53 -19.28 5.17
N GLU A 322 4.61 -18.58 6.31
CA GLU A 322 5.84 -17.96 6.81
C GLU A 322 6.96 -18.99 6.94
N ALA A 323 6.70 -20.11 7.63
CA ALA A 323 7.67 -21.19 7.78
C ALA A 323 8.14 -21.74 6.42
N ARG A 324 7.23 -21.86 5.45
CA ARG A 324 7.55 -22.32 4.10
C ARG A 324 8.38 -21.29 3.33
N LEU A 325 8.07 -19.99 3.41
CA LEU A 325 8.84 -18.92 2.78
C LEU A 325 10.27 -18.86 3.35
N VAL A 326 10.43 -19.06 4.66
CA VAL A 326 11.75 -19.17 5.30
C VAL A 326 12.54 -20.36 4.72
N ALA A 327 11.91 -21.52 4.53
CA ALA A 327 12.55 -22.68 3.92
C ALA A 327 12.94 -22.40 2.46
N ILE A 328 12.02 -21.86 1.66
CA ILE A 328 12.27 -21.47 0.26
C ILE A 328 13.45 -20.50 0.15
N GLN A 329 13.49 -19.46 0.99
CA GLN A 329 14.57 -18.48 0.98
C GLN A 329 15.93 -19.12 1.34
N LYS A 330 15.95 -20.03 2.33
CA LYS A 330 17.16 -20.76 2.72
C LYS A 330 17.68 -21.65 1.60
N ASP A 331 16.80 -22.43 0.99
CA ASP A 331 17.15 -23.40 -0.04
C ASP A 331 17.62 -22.68 -1.30
N TYR A 332 16.93 -21.59 -1.68
CA TYR A 332 17.35 -20.72 -2.78
C TYR A 332 18.74 -20.12 -2.55
N TYR A 333 18.95 -19.48 -1.39
CA TYR A 333 20.23 -18.84 -1.05
C TYR A 333 21.40 -19.83 -1.04
N ARG A 334 21.20 -21.03 -0.47
CA ARG A 334 22.20 -22.10 -0.47
C ARG A 334 22.50 -22.61 -1.88
N ALA A 335 21.47 -22.85 -2.68
CA ALA A 335 21.65 -23.32 -4.05
C ALA A 335 22.49 -22.33 -4.86
N ILE A 336 22.18 -21.03 -4.79
CA ILE A 336 22.93 -20.00 -5.50
C ILE A 336 24.39 -19.92 -5.00
N LEU A 337 24.62 -19.96 -3.69
CA LEU A 337 26.00 -19.97 -3.17
C LEU A 337 26.82 -21.18 -3.65
N LEU A 338 26.20 -22.36 -3.77
CA LEU A 338 26.87 -23.54 -4.33
C LEU A 338 27.19 -23.38 -5.82
N PHE A 339 26.34 -22.69 -6.60
CA PHE A 339 26.58 -22.41 -8.01
C PHE A 339 27.70 -21.39 -8.25
N PHE A 340 27.85 -20.39 -7.38
CA PHE A 340 28.85 -19.31 -7.52
C PHE A 340 30.11 -19.48 -6.65
N SER A 341 30.20 -20.54 -5.85
CA SER A 341 31.46 -20.84 -5.15
C SER A 341 32.45 -21.42 -6.17
N PRO A 342 33.62 -20.80 -6.39
CA PRO A 342 34.66 -21.42 -7.23
C PRO A 342 34.99 -22.77 -6.60
N ALA A 343 34.99 -23.84 -7.42
CA ALA A 343 35.47 -25.13 -7.01
C ALA A 343 36.83 -24.94 -6.33
N ALA A 344 36.97 -25.40 -5.08
CA ALA A 344 38.24 -25.32 -4.38
C ALA A 344 39.30 -25.98 -5.27
N PRO A 345 40.44 -25.32 -5.56
CA PRO A 345 41.53 -26.01 -6.25
C PRO A 345 41.94 -27.20 -5.37
N GLU A 346 42.02 -28.38 -5.97
CA GLU A 346 42.58 -29.57 -5.32
C GLU A 346 43.95 -29.20 -4.73
N SER A 347 44.12 -29.44 -3.43
CA SER A 347 45.37 -29.19 -2.73
C SER A 347 46.49 -30.06 -3.33
N PRO A 348 47.60 -29.49 -3.82
CA PRO A 348 48.79 -30.28 -4.07
C PRO A 348 49.39 -30.74 -2.73
N GLN A 349 49.94 -31.95 -2.71
CA GLN A 349 50.59 -32.53 -1.53
C GLN A 349 51.69 -31.62 -0.99
N ALA A 350 51.81 -31.60 0.35
CA ALA A 350 52.78 -30.82 1.09
C ALA A 350 54.21 -31.27 0.79
N ASP A 351 55.08 -30.31 0.44
CA ASP A 351 56.53 -30.47 0.46
C ASP A 351 57.13 -29.38 1.36
N ASP A 352 58.04 -29.79 2.24
CA ASP A 352 58.57 -28.99 3.35
C ASP A 352 59.68 -28.05 2.86
N SER A 353 59.45 -26.73 2.86
CA SER A 353 60.53 -25.72 2.94
C SER A 353 60.01 -24.34 3.41
N PRO A 354 60.79 -23.55 4.17
CA PRO A 354 60.34 -22.29 4.77
C PRO A 354 60.33 -21.10 3.77
N PRO A 355 59.48 -20.07 3.98
CA PRO A 355 59.12 -19.14 2.92
C PRO A 355 60.06 -17.92 2.81
N LEU A 356 60.40 -17.56 1.56
CA LEU A 356 60.90 -16.23 1.18
C LEU A 356 59.73 -15.28 0.89
N LYS A 357 59.78 -14.10 1.51
CA LYS A 357 58.81 -13.00 1.38
C LYS A 357 58.62 -12.57 -0.08
N LYS A 358 57.38 -12.65 -0.59
CA LYS A 358 56.89 -11.85 -1.72
C LYS A 358 55.48 -11.34 -1.44
N ASN A 359 55.33 -10.02 -1.49
CA ASN A 359 54.06 -9.31 -1.47
C ASN A 359 53.21 -9.70 -2.68
N ARG A 360 52.03 -10.27 -2.43
CA ARG A 360 50.89 -10.25 -3.36
C ARG A 360 49.61 -9.98 -2.59
N SER A 361 48.98 -8.87 -2.93
CA SER A 361 47.60 -8.53 -2.60
C SER A 361 46.64 -9.57 -3.17
N SER A 362 45.95 -10.29 -2.30
CA SER A 362 44.82 -11.15 -2.65
C SER A 362 43.75 -11.01 -1.57
N CYS A 363 42.65 -10.37 -1.94
CA CYS A 363 41.40 -10.42 -1.19
C CYS A 363 40.91 -11.87 -1.16
N CYS A 364 41.00 -12.52 0.00
CA CYS A 364 40.34 -13.79 0.25
C CYS A 364 39.28 -13.61 1.32
N PHE A 365 38.06 -13.97 0.93
CA PHE A 365 36.95 -14.39 1.77
C PHE A 365 37.42 -15.38 2.85
N LEU A 366 37.00 -15.17 4.11
CA LEU A 366 36.55 -16.16 5.09
C LEU A 366 36.14 -15.44 6.41
N PRO A 367 35.25 -16.04 7.23
CA PRO A 367 34.47 -15.33 8.25
C PRO A 367 35.23 -15.19 9.57
N LEU A 368 35.12 -14.03 10.19
CA LEU A 368 35.59 -13.82 11.56
C LEU A 368 34.70 -14.60 12.55
N ARG A 369 35.37 -15.48 13.30
CA ARG A 369 34.87 -16.22 14.46
C ARG A 369 34.27 -15.29 15.51
N THR A 370 33.16 -15.73 16.08
CA THR A 370 32.52 -15.23 17.29
C THR A 370 33.50 -15.22 18.46
N LEU A 371 33.72 -14.05 19.07
CA LEU A 371 34.22 -13.95 20.44
C LEU A 371 33.03 -13.62 21.34
N LEU A 372 32.65 -14.58 22.18
CA LEU A 372 31.72 -14.37 23.29
C LEU A 372 32.46 -13.61 24.40
N LEU A 373 31.93 -12.47 24.82
CA LEU A 373 32.19 -11.88 26.14
C LEU A 373 30.84 -11.57 26.80
N PRO A 374 30.63 -11.96 28.08
CA PRO A 374 29.39 -11.71 28.78
C PRO A 374 29.40 -10.27 29.34
N VAL A 375 28.44 -9.44 28.94
CA VAL A 375 28.15 -8.18 29.63
C VAL A 375 26.84 -8.36 30.39
N ARG A 376 26.97 -8.34 31.72
CA ARG A 376 25.88 -8.20 32.69
C ARG A 376 25.12 -6.90 32.38
N VAL A 377 23.83 -6.99 32.07
CA VAL A 377 22.94 -5.82 32.06
C VAL A 377 22.18 -5.82 33.38
N ASN A 378 22.45 -4.79 34.19
CA ASN A 378 21.70 -4.48 35.39
C ASN A 378 20.26 -4.11 35.04
N SER A 379 19.35 -4.54 35.91
CA SER A 379 17.93 -4.23 35.95
C SER A 379 17.62 -2.74 35.77
N VAL A 380 16.75 -2.42 34.82
CA VAL A 380 15.93 -1.20 34.82
C VAL A 380 14.49 -1.58 34.53
N THR A 381 13.62 -0.98 35.34
CA THR A 381 12.18 -1.16 35.56
C THR A 381 11.29 -0.99 34.30
N PRO A 382 10.05 -1.53 34.34
CA PRO A 382 9.18 -1.60 33.17
C PRO A 382 8.47 -0.26 32.90
N LEU A 383 8.75 0.35 31.75
CA LEU A 383 7.93 1.41 31.20
C LEU A 383 6.59 0.83 30.73
N HIS A 384 5.52 1.18 31.44
CA HIS A 384 4.14 0.95 31.04
C HIS A 384 3.88 1.55 29.66
N PHE A 385 3.62 0.71 28.66
CA PHE A 385 2.93 1.15 27.45
C PHE A 385 1.47 1.42 27.80
N ARG A 386 1.14 2.71 28.01
CA ARG A 386 -0.25 3.16 27.92
C ARG A 386 -0.73 2.90 26.49
N SER A 387 -1.72 2.04 26.37
CA SER A 387 -2.60 1.94 25.21
C SER A 387 -3.32 3.27 25.02
N GLY A 388 -3.05 3.97 23.93
CA GLY A 388 -3.84 5.08 23.42
C GLY A 388 -4.24 4.82 21.97
N PRO A 389 -5.42 5.28 21.50
CA PRO A 389 -5.93 4.94 20.19
C PRO A 389 -5.26 5.85 19.14
N GLN A 390 -4.23 5.34 18.47
CA GLN A 390 -3.76 5.92 17.21
C GLN A 390 -4.58 5.31 16.07
N THR A 391 -5.83 5.74 15.95
CA THR A 391 -6.60 5.58 14.72
C THR A 391 -6.44 6.86 13.92
N CYS A 392 -5.69 6.79 12.82
CA CYS A 392 -5.71 7.81 11.78
C CYS A 392 -7.14 7.90 11.22
N GLN A 393 -7.99 8.74 11.82
CA GLN A 393 -9.29 9.04 11.28
C GLN A 393 -9.10 10.04 10.13
N LEU A 394 -9.47 9.65 8.90
CA LEU A 394 -9.77 10.66 7.87
C LEU A 394 -10.85 11.57 8.45
N GLN A 395 -10.55 12.84 8.65
CA GLN A 395 -11.50 13.71 9.33
C GLN A 395 -12.62 14.20 8.37
N PHE A 396 -12.40 14.22 7.04
CA PHE A 396 -13.36 14.79 6.08
C PHE A 396 -13.26 14.21 4.67
N LEU A 397 -14.41 14.02 4.00
CA LEU A 397 -14.53 13.52 2.63
C LEU A 397 -15.69 14.22 1.93
N LEU A 398 -15.42 15.05 0.91
CA LEU A 398 -16.43 15.46 -0.05
C LEU A 398 -16.35 14.55 -1.28
N LEU A 399 -17.41 13.80 -1.54
CA LEU A 399 -17.58 12.97 -2.73
C LEU A 399 -18.42 13.74 -3.74
N LEU A 400 -17.89 13.91 -4.95
CA LEU A 400 -18.59 14.44 -6.10
C LEU A 400 -18.59 13.36 -7.17
N GLY A 401 -19.75 12.85 -7.58
CA GLY A 401 -19.84 11.80 -8.58
C GLY A 401 -20.80 12.14 -9.71
N ASN A 402 -20.39 11.90 -10.95
CA ASN A 402 -21.28 11.88 -12.11
C ASN A 402 -21.81 10.44 -12.29
N PHE A 403 -22.72 10.00 -11.42
CA PHE A 403 -23.33 8.69 -11.59
C PHE A 403 -24.51 8.79 -12.55
N GLY A 404 -24.79 7.75 -13.30
CA GLY A 404 -26.15 7.49 -13.72
C GLY A 404 -26.77 6.43 -12.84
N MET A 405 -28.10 6.51 -12.71
CA MET A 405 -28.91 5.68 -11.81
C MET A 405 -28.32 4.29 -11.56
N LEU A 406 -27.57 4.19 -10.46
CA LEU A 406 -27.26 2.97 -9.78
C LEU A 406 -27.65 3.24 -8.33
N THR A 407 -28.58 2.42 -7.86
CA THR A 407 -28.81 2.15 -6.44
C THR A 407 -27.48 2.18 -5.70
N ALA A 408 -27.43 2.88 -4.56
CA ALA A 408 -26.30 2.90 -3.65
C ALA A 408 -25.60 1.53 -3.65
N PRO A 409 -24.28 1.44 -3.90
CA PRO A 409 -23.59 0.17 -3.79
C PRO A 409 -23.83 -0.36 -2.38
N PRO A 410 -24.34 -1.61 -2.22
CA PRO A 410 -24.70 -2.15 -0.91
C PRO A 410 -23.51 -2.33 0.05
N ASN A 411 -22.29 -1.94 -0.35
CA ASN A 411 -21.04 -2.27 0.32
C ASN A 411 -20.12 -1.08 0.61
N LEU A 412 -20.61 0.17 0.61
CA LEU A 412 -19.94 1.25 1.35
C LEU A 412 -20.22 1.06 2.86
N LYS A 413 -19.66 -0.01 3.41
CA LYS A 413 -19.63 -0.25 4.85
C LYS A 413 -18.40 0.47 5.39
N PHE A 414 -18.61 1.68 5.91
CA PHE A 414 -17.73 2.19 6.95
C PHE A 414 -18.00 1.34 8.19
N HIS A 415 -17.22 0.27 8.36
CA HIS A 415 -17.22 -0.48 9.61
C HIS A 415 -16.56 0.39 10.69
N GLN A 416 -17.24 0.46 11.84
CA GLN A 416 -16.91 1.25 13.04
C GLN A 416 -15.47 1.07 13.51
#